data_AF-A0A946VSU1-F1
#
_entry.id   AF-A0A946VSU1-F1
#
_cell.length_a   1.000
_cell.length_b   1.000
_cell.length_c   1.000
_cell.angle_alpha   90.00
_cell.angle_beta   90.00
_cell.angle_gamma   90.00
#
_symmetry.space_group_name_H-M   'P 1'
#
loop_
_entity.id
_entity.type
_entity.pdbx_description
1 polymer ?
#
loop_
_entity_poly.entity_id
_entity_poly.type
_entity_poly.pdbx_seq_one_letter_code
_entity_poly.pdbx_strand_id
1 'polypeptide(L)'
;NSDIAYYSKLVSWGVTVVFSLLSGAFVLRFGVLRGLFVAGIAMAASNLMFSVLAAVGPVKWLFASTVIVDGFTSAWSNVAFVAFLSSLCDRTYTATQYALLASLGTLGRTFFASSSGQLVDWLQGNWPLFFMLTAVAVIPSLLILLALGKRLDHATQSAQSD
;
A
#
# COMPACT_ATOMS: atom_id res chain seq x y z
N ASN A 1 29.86 13.76 -8.87
CA ASN A 1 28.89 13.01 -8.03
C ASN A 1 27.60 13.75 -7.71
N SER A 2 27.46 15.06 -7.98
CA SER A 2 26.19 15.81 -7.85
C SER A 2 25.14 15.42 -8.90
N ASP A 3 25.58 15.12 -10.12
CA ASP A 3 24.66 14.97 -11.25
C ASP A 3 23.85 13.66 -11.17
N ILE A 4 24.50 12.55 -10.82
CA ILE A 4 23.83 11.24 -10.64
C ILE A 4 22.78 11.31 -9.53
N ALA A 5 23.05 12.04 -8.44
CA ALA A 5 22.10 12.23 -7.35
C ALA A 5 20.91 13.11 -7.75
N TYR A 6 21.14 14.12 -8.60
CA TYR A 6 20.09 15.00 -9.11
C TYR A 6 19.19 14.26 -10.11
N TYR A 7 19.78 13.53 -11.07
CA TYR A 7 19.03 12.71 -12.04
C TYR A 7 18.24 11.58 -11.35
N SER A 8 18.83 10.84 -10.42
CA SER A 8 18.09 9.78 -9.68
C SER A 8 16.96 10.34 -8.82
N LYS A 9 17.12 11.54 -8.24
CA LYS A 9 16.06 12.20 -7.46
C LYS A 9 14.93 12.67 -8.36
N LEU A 10 15.23 13.38 -9.46
CA LEU A 10 14.20 13.87 -10.38
C LEU A 10 13.42 12.74 -11.05
N VAL A 11 14.12 11.69 -11.50
CA VAL A 11 13.45 10.52 -12.11
C VAL A 11 12.56 9.83 -11.10
N SER A 12 13.05 9.54 -9.89
CA SER A 12 12.23 8.91 -8.84
C SER A 12 11.02 9.77 -8.44
N TRP A 13 11.20 11.09 -8.36
CA TRP A 13 10.12 12.02 -8.01
C TRP A 13 9.07 12.10 -9.12
N GLY A 14 9.51 12.23 -10.37
CA GLY A 14 8.62 12.26 -11.54
C GLY A 14 7.82 10.97 -11.68
N VAL A 15 8.46 9.81 -11.52
CA VAL A 15 7.80 8.49 -11.53
C VAL A 15 6.74 8.41 -10.42
N THR A 16 7.08 8.82 -9.21
CA THR A 16 6.16 8.80 -8.06
C THR A 16 4.95 9.70 -8.30
N VAL A 17 5.16 10.91 -8.84
CA VAL A 17 4.07 11.85 -9.18
C VAL A 17 3.15 11.26 -10.24
N VAL A 18 3.70 10.72 -11.33
CA VAL A 18 2.92 10.12 -12.42
C VAL A 18 2.07 8.96 -11.90
N PHE A 19 2.64 8.04 -11.12
CA PHE A 19 1.90 6.92 -10.54
C PHE A 19 0.87 7.37 -9.50
N SER A 20 1.17 8.40 -8.72
CA SER A 20 0.22 8.97 -7.75
C SER A 20 -0.98 9.60 -8.47
N LEU A 21 -0.76 10.33 -9.56
CA LEU A 21 -1.82 10.90 -10.38
C LEU A 21 -2.68 9.83 -11.06
N LEU A 22 -2.05 8.80 -11.64
CA LEU A 22 -2.76 7.66 -12.23
C LEU A 22 -3.62 6.93 -11.20
N SER A 23 -3.06 6.66 -10.01
CA SER A 23 -3.81 6.07 -8.90
C SER A 23 -4.97 6.97 -8.47
N GLY A 24 -4.75 8.28 -8.35
CA GLY A 24 -5.77 9.24 -7.97
C GLY A 24 -6.92 9.27 -8.96
N ALA A 25 -6.61 9.35 -10.27
CA ALA A 25 -7.61 9.29 -11.34
C ALA A 25 -8.42 7.98 -11.29
N PHE A 26 -7.76 6.84 -11.04
CA PHE A 26 -8.43 5.55 -10.89
C PHE A 26 -9.37 5.53 -9.67
N VAL A 27 -8.90 5.97 -8.51
CA VAL A 27 -9.69 6.04 -7.27
C VAL A 27 -10.91 6.95 -7.44
N LEU A 28 -10.75 8.10 -8.10
CA LEU A 28 -11.86 9.02 -8.40
C LEU A 28 -12.89 8.38 -9.34
N ARG A 29 -12.44 7.58 -10.32
CA ARG A 29 -13.33 7.00 -11.34
C ARG A 29 -14.03 5.72 -10.90
N PHE A 30 -13.35 4.86 -10.15
CA PHE A 30 -13.80 3.52 -9.77
C PHE A 30 -14.15 3.37 -8.29
N GLY A 31 -13.85 4.39 -7.48
CA GLY A 31 -14.10 4.41 -6.05
C GLY A 31 -12.90 3.99 -5.21
N VAL A 32 -12.89 4.46 -3.97
CA VAL A 32 -11.80 4.26 -2.99
C VAL A 32 -11.59 2.78 -2.68
N LEU A 33 -12.66 2.02 -2.43
CA LEU A 33 -12.57 0.60 -2.09
C LEU A 33 -11.87 -0.22 -3.19
N ARG A 34 -12.23 0.00 -4.46
CA ARG A 34 -11.59 -0.70 -5.59
C ARG A 34 -10.12 -0.31 -5.72
N GLY A 35 -9.80 0.96 -5.52
CA GLY A 35 -8.41 1.43 -5.49
C GLY A 35 -7.58 0.75 -4.40
N LEU A 36 -8.13 0.61 -3.18
CA LEU A 36 -7.46 -0.04 -2.06
C LEU A 36 -7.32 -1.56 -2.26
N PHE A 37 -8.26 -2.20 -2.94
CA PHE A 37 -8.18 -3.61 -3.31
C PHE A 37 -7.05 -3.88 -4.31
N VAL A 38 -6.94 -3.04 -5.35
CA VAL A 38 -5.83 -3.10 -6.32
C VAL A 38 -4.49 -2.87 -5.62
N ALA A 39 -4.43 -1.91 -4.67
CA ALA A 39 -3.23 -1.65 -3.87
C ALA A 39 -2.79 -2.90 -3.11
N GLY A 40 -3.71 -3.59 -2.44
CA GLY A 40 -3.40 -4.79 -1.68
C GLY A 40 -2.91 -5.93 -2.57
N ILE A 41 -3.58 -6.20 -3.70
CA ILE A 41 -3.13 -7.23 -4.64
C ILE A 41 -1.74 -6.92 -5.19
N ALA A 42 -1.49 -5.68 -5.60
CA ALA A 42 -0.20 -5.24 -6.09
C ALA A 42 0.89 -5.38 -5.00
N MET A 43 0.56 -5.13 -3.73
CA MET A 43 1.47 -5.29 -2.59
C MET A 43 1.79 -6.74 -2.27
N ALA A 44 0.81 -7.64 -2.36
CA ALA A 44 1.07 -9.07 -2.26
C ALA A 44 1.95 -9.57 -3.42
N ALA A 45 1.71 -9.08 -4.64
CA ALA A 45 2.53 -9.41 -5.81
C ALA A 45 3.98 -8.91 -5.67
N SER A 46 4.18 -7.66 -5.22
CA SER A 46 5.51 -7.09 -4.95
C SER A 46 6.26 -7.91 -3.91
N ASN A 47 5.62 -8.24 -2.79
CA ASN A 47 6.22 -9.09 -1.76
C ASN A 47 6.61 -10.48 -2.30
N LEU A 48 5.78 -11.08 -3.16
CA LEU A 48 6.12 -12.36 -3.77
C LEU A 48 7.33 -12.24 -4.72
N MET A 49 7.44 -11.15 -5.48
CA MET A 49 8.63 -10.88 -6.30
C MET A 49 9.90 -10.72 -5.44
N PHE A 50 9.81 -10.09 -4.27
CA PHE A 50 10.91 -10.05 -3.30
C PHE A 50 11.27 -11.42 -2.72
N SER A 51 10.27 -12.28 -2.46
CA SER A 51 10.50 -13.66 -2.03
C SER A 51 11.30 -14.45 -3.07
N VAL A 52 10.91 -14.35 -4.35
CA VAL A 52 11.62 -14.99 -5.47
C VAL A 52 13.04 -14.43 -5.61
N LEU A 53 13.20 -13.11 -5.53
CA LEU A 53 14.51 -12.48 -5.60
C LEU A 53 15.43 -12.94 -4.45
N ALA A 54 14.90 -13.07 -3.23
CA ALA A 54 15.64 -13.57 -2.08
C ALA A 54 16.06 -15.05 -2.25
N ALA A 55 15.29 -15.84 -3.00
CA ALA A 55 15.60 -17.25 -3.27
C ALA A 55 16.60 -17.45 -4.42
N VAL A 56 16.50 -16.65 -5.49
CA VAL A 56 17.33 -16.78 -6.71
C VAL A 56 18.68 -16.07 -6.57
N GLY A 57 18.77 -15.07 -5.70
CA GLY A 57 19.98 -14.26 -5.50
C GLY A 57 20.01 -12.99 -6.38
N PRO A 58 21.15 -12.26 -6.42
CA PRO A 58 21.23 -10.89 -6.94
C PRO A 58 21.21 -10.83 -8.48
N VAL A 59 20.05 -11.07 -9.09
CA VAL A 59 19.80 -10.89 -10.53
C VAL A 59 19.39 -9.44 -10.79
N LYS A 60 20.24 -8.67 -11.48
CA LYS A 60 20.04 -7.22 -11.70
C LYS A 60 18.71 -6.88 -12.39
N TRP A 61 18.32 -7.66 -13.40
CA TRP A 61 17.06 -7.44 -14.12
C TRP A 61 15.84 -7.69 -13.24
N LEU A 62 15.84 -8.79 -12.48
CA LEU A 62 14.78 -9.13 -11.54
C LEU A 62 14.67 -8.05 -10.45
N PHE A 63 15.80 -7.66 -9.85
CA PHE A 63 15.87 -6.58 -8.87
C PHE A 63 15.28 -5.26 -9.39
N ALA A 64 15.68 -4.83 -10.59
CA ALA A 64 15.16 -3.62 -11.21
C ALA A 64 13.63 -3.69 -11.41
N SER A 65 13.13 -4.82 -11.91
CA SER A 65 11.68 -5.02 -12.10
C SER A 65 10.90 -4.99 -10.78
N THR A 66 11.40 -5.68 -9.74
CA THR A 66 10.76 -5.73 -8.42
C THR A 66 10.68 -4.33 -7.79
N VAL A 67 11.77 -3.56 -7.85
CA VAL A 67 11.81 -2.20 -7.28
C VAL A 67 10.85 -1.26 -8.02
N ILE A 68 10.69 -1.39 -9.34
CA ILE A 68 9.74 -0.59 -10.11
C ILE A 68 8.30 -0.93 -9.70
N VAL A 69 7.97 -2.22 -9.61
CA VAL A 69 6.64 -2.69 -9.19
C VAL A 69 6.34 -2.27 -7.75
N ASP A 70 7.33 -2.34 -6.86
CA ASP A 70 7.20 -1.90 -5.47
C ASP A 70 6.97 -0.39 -5.38
N GLY A 71 7.73 0.41 -6.13
CA GLY A 71 7.56 1.87 -6.20
C GLY A 71 6.18 2.27 -6.70
N PHE A 72 5.68 1.61 -7.75
CA PHE A 72 4.31 1.79 -8.23
C PHE A 72 3.27 1.47 -7.15
N THR A 73 3.42 0.31 -6.49
CA THR A 73 2.52 -0.16 -5.45
C THR A 73 2.49 0.79 -4.25
N SER A 74 3.66 1.27 -3.84
CA SER A 74 3.81 2.21 -2.72
C SER A 74 3.12 3.54 -3.01
N ALA A 75 3.32 4.11 -4.20
CA ALA A 75 2.64 5.33 -4.64
C ALA A 75 1.11 5.15 -4.68
N TRP A 76 0.65 4.03 -5.26
CA TRP A 76 -0.77 3.71 -5.35
C TRP A 76 -1.44 3.52 -3.98
N SER A 77 -0.80 2.73 -3.11
CA SER A 77 -1.27 2.47 -1.76
C SER A 77 -1.39 3.75 -0.94
N ASN A 78 -0.40 4.65 -1.03
CA ASN A 78 -0.44 5.93 -0.32
C ASN A 78 -1.62 6.80 -0.76
N VAL A 79 -1.85 6.96 -2.07
CA VAL A 79 -2.96 7.76 -2.60
C VAL A 79 -4.31 7.16 -2.24
N ALA A 80 -4.47 5.84 -2.41
CA ALA A 80 -5.70 5.14 -2.05
C ALA A 80 -5.98 5.22 -0.54
N PHE A 81 -4.94 5.12 0.30
CA PHE A 81 -5.06 5.23 1.75
C PHE A 81 -5.47 6.64 2.19
N VAL A 82 -4.86 7.70 1.63
CA VAL A 82 -5.27 9.08 1.92
C VAL A 82 -6.72 9.33 1.50
N ALA A 83 -7.13 8.85 0.33
CA ALA A 83 -8.51 8.95 -0.12
C ALA A 83 -9.48 8.19 0.81
N PHE A 84 -9.07 7.04 1.33
CA PHE A 84 -9.82 6.27 2.31
C PHE A 84 -10.00 7.01 3.64
N LEU A 85 -8.92 7.56 4.19
CA LEU A 85 -9.01 8.40 5.39
C LEU A 85 -9.91 9.60 5.16
N SER A 86 -9.79 10.26 4.01
CA SER A 86 -10.66 11.39 3.65
C SER A 86 -12.14 10.99 3.55
N SER A 87 -12.45 9.75 3.17
CA SER A 87 -13.83 9.25 3.10
C SER A 87 -14.43 8.91 4.46
N LEU A 88 -13.59 8.71 5.49
CA LEU A 88 -14.01 8.41 6.86
C LEU A 88 -14.21 9.66 7.72
N CYS A 89 -13.64 10.80 7.33
CA CYS A 89 -13.74 12.04 8.07
C CYS A 89 -15.03 12.81 7.74
N ASP A 90 -15.72 13.29 8.78
CA ASP A 90 -16.93 14.11 8.64
C ASP A 90 -16.56 15.57 8.36
N ARG A 91 -17.34 16.27 7.51
CA ARG A 91 -17.11 17.65 7.03
C ARG A 91 -16.96 18.68 8.16
N THR A 92 -17.53 18.41 9.34
CA THR A 92 -17.59 19.35 10.47
C THR A 92 -16.31 19.37 11.33
N TYR A 93 -15.56 18.25 11.43
CA TYR A 93 -14.33 18.13 12.24
C TYR A 93 -13.16 17.44 11.48
N THR A 94 -13.09 17.66 10.17
CA THR A 94 -12.21 16.94 9.23
C THR A 94 -10.74 16.93 9.62
N ALA A 95 -10.18 18.07 10.06
CA ALA A 95 -8.73 18.21 10.28
C ALA A 95 -8.22 17.32 11.42
N THR A 96 -8.88 17.33 12.58
CA THR A 96 -8.46 16.56 13.75
C THR A 96 -8.70 15.06 13.55
N GLN A 97 -9.84 14.68 12.98
CA GLN A 97 -10.15 13.28 12.67
C GLN A 97 -9.16 12.70 11.66
N TYR A 98 -8.87 13.44 10.59
CA TYR A 98 -7.89 13.02 9.60
C TYR A 98 -6.50 12.88 10.24
N ALA A 99 -6.07 13.86 11.04
CA ALA A 99 -4.78 13.81 11.72
C ALA A 99 -4.67 12.60 12.65
N LEU A 100 -5.71 12.29 13.43
CA LEU A 100 -5.75 11.11 14.30
C LEU A 100 -5.68 9.80 13.50
N LEU A 101 -6.49 9.66 12.45
CA LEU A 101 -6.51 8.46 11.62
C LEU A 101 -5.19 8.28 10.85
N ALA A 102 -4.63 9.36 10.31
CA ALA A 102 -3.35 9.36 9.61
C ALA A 102 -2.19 9.01 10.56
N SER A 103 -2.24 9.52 11.80
CA SER A 103 -1.29 9.18 12.85
C SER A 103 -1.39 7.70 13.20
N LEU A 104 -2.60 7.19 13.42
CA LEU A 104 -2.82 5.77 13.73
C LEU A 104 -2.34 4.84 12.61
N GLY A 105 -2.66 5.16 11.36
CA GLY A 105 -2.19 4.41 10.20
C GLY A 105 -0.67 4.41 10.07
N THR A 106 -0.03 5.54 10.36
CA THR A 106 1.43 5.65 10.37
C THR A 106 2.05 4.89 11.52
N LEU A 107 1.48 4.96 12.72
CA LEU A 107 1.93 4.18 13.88
C LEU A 107 1.88 2.69 13.60
N GLY A 108 0.77 2.18 13.05
CA GLY A 108 0.65 0.77 12.67
C GLY A 108 1.73 0.35 11.68
N ARG A 109 1.90 1.12 10.59
CA ARG A 109 2.93 0.86 9.58
C ARG A 109 4.34 0.81 10.19
N THR A 110 4.69 1.79 11.02
CA THR A 110 6.01 1.89 11.65
C THR A 110 6.25 0.76 12.66
N PHE A 111 5.22 0.36 13.41
CA PHE A 111 5.33 -0.74 14.36
C PHE A 111 5.65 -2.07 13.67
N PHE A 112 4.94 -2.40 12.58
CA PHE A 112 5.22 -3.59 11.78
C PHE A 112 6.55 -3.50 11.04
N ALA A 113 6.92 -2.32 10.52
CA ALA A 113 8.22 -2.12 9.90
C ALA A 113 9.37 -2.32 10.90
N SER A 114 9.25 -1.81 12.13
CA SER A 114 10.27 -1.95 13.17
C SER A 114 10.42 -3.40 13.64
N SER A 115 9.31 -4.13 13.81
CA SER A 115 9.32 -5.53 14.24
C SER A 115 9.75 -6.52 13.14
N SER A 116 9.74 -6.10 11.87
CA SER A 116 10.08 -6.98 10.74
C SER A 116 11.49 -7.57 10.80
N GLY A 117 12.48 -6.80 11.26
CA GLY A 117 13.87 -7.29 11.40
C GLY A 117 13.99 -8.41 12.44
N GLN A 118 13.37 -8.22 13.60
CA GLN A 118 13.32 -9.26 14.65
C GLN A 118 12.61 -10.53 14.18
N LEU A 119 11.58 -10.40 13.33
CA LEU A 119 10.88 -11.54 12.76
C LEU A 119 11.77 -12.36 11.82
N VAL A 120 12.60 -11.70 11.00
CA VAL A 120 13.58 -12.37 10.13
C VAL A 120 14.66 -13.08 10.94
N ASP A 121 15.15 -12.44 12.02
CA ASP A 121 16.12 -13.04 12.93
C ASP A 121 15.55 -14.31 13.60
N TRP A 122 14.27 -14.27 14.01
CA TRP A 122 13.57 -15.44 14.55
C TRP A 122 13.39 -16.56 13.52
N LEU A 123 13.23 -16.19 12.24
CA LEU A 123 13.20 -17.10 11.09
C LEU A 123 14.59 -17.63 10.66
N GLN A 124 15.63 -17.41 11.47
CA GLN A 124 17.02 -17.81 11.18
C GLN A 124 17.57 -17.20 9.88
N GLY A 125 17.13 -15.98 9.52
CA GLY A 125 17.59 -15.28 8.31
C GLY A 125 16.90 -15.74 7.02
N ASN A 126 15.77 -16.46 7.10
CA ASN A 126 15.02 -16.91 5.93
C ASN A 126 14.17 -15.80 5.29
N TRP A 127 14.83 -14.95 4.49
CA TRP A 127 14.20 -13.86 3.74
C TRP A 127 13.07 -14.31 2.79
N PRO A 128 13.18 -15.41 2.02
CA PRO A 128 12.09 -15.88 1.18
C PRO A 128 10.80 -16.17 1.96
N LEU A 129 10.90 -16.86 3.11
CA LEU A 129 9.75 -17.15 3.97
C LEU A 129 9.16 -15.88 4.57
N PHE A 130 9.98 -14.92 5.00
CA PHE A 130 9.49 -13.64 5.51
C PHE A 130 8.61 -12.92 4.49
N PHE A 131 9.08 -12.78 3.24
CA PHE A 131 8.30 -12.12 2.18
C PHE A 131 7.05 -12.91 1.78
N MET A 132 7.07 -14.23 1.91
CA MET A 132 5.88 -15.06 1.69
C MET A 132 4.85 -14.84 2.80
N LEU A 133 5.27 -14.76 4.06
CA LEU A 133 4.41 -14.44 5.19
C LEU A 133 3.80 -13.04 5.06
N THR A 134 4.56 -12.03 4.62
CA THR A 134 4.02 -10.70 4.39
C THR A 134 3.02 -10.66 3.23
N ALA A 135 3.21 -11.47 2.19
CA ALA A 135 2.22 -11.63 1.12
C ALA A 135 0.93 -12.29 1.65
N VAL A 136 1.02 -13.31 2.48
CA VAL A 136 -0.14 -13.96 3.12
C VAL A 136 -0.86 -13.01 4.08
N ALA A 137 -0.13 -12.16 4.80
CA ALA A 137 -0.68 -11.16 5.71
C ALA A 137 -1.55 -10.11 5.00
N VAL A 138 -1.46 -9.97 3.67
CA VAL A 138 -2.36 -9.11 2.89
C VAL A 138 -3.77 -9.73 2.73
N ILE A 139 -3.90 -11.05 2.78
CA ILE A 139 -5.20 -11.73 2.63
C ILE A 139 -6.22 -11.25 3.67
N PRO A 140 -5.93 -11.24 4.98
CA PRO A 140 -6.90 -10.76 5.98
C PRO A 140 -7.26 -9.28 5.78
N SER A 141 -6.32 -8.43 5.33
CA SER A 141 -6.63 -7.02 5.08
C SER A 141 -7.58 -6.84 3.90
N LEU A 142 -7.43 -7.62 2.83
CA LEU A 142 -8.36 -7.65 1.70
C LEU A 142 -9.75 -8.19 2.09
N LEU A 143 -9.82 -9.21 2.95
CA LEU A 143 -11.09 -9.72 3.47
C LEU A 143 -11.86 -8.67 4.28
N ILE A 144 -11.15 -7.96 5.16
CA ILE A 144 -11.73 -6.84 5.92
C ILE A 144 -12.24 -5.76 4.97
N LEU A 145 -11.50 -5.47 3.91
CA LEU A 145 -11.91 -4.49 2.91
C LEU A 145 -13.20 -4.88 2.18
N LEU A 146 -13.33 -6.15 1.80
CA LEU A 146 -14.55 -6.67 1.17
C LEU A 146 -15.75 -6.62 2.14
N ALA A 147 -15.52 -6.94 3.42
CA ALA A 147 -16.55 -6.84 4.45
C ALA A 147 -17.00 -5.38 4.66
N LEU A 148 -16.07 -4.42 4.61
CA LEU A 148 -16.37 -3.00 4.71
C LEU A 148 -17.18 -2.50 3.51
N GLY A 149 -16.83 -2.93 2.29
CA GLY A 149 -17.59 -2.57 1.08
C GLY A 149 -19.05 -3.00 1.15
N LYS A 150 -19.33 -4.22 1.63
CA LYS A 150 -20.70 -4.69 1.83
C LYS A 150 -21.50 -3.85 2.84
N ARG A 151 -20.85 -3.32 3.88
CA ARG A 151 -21.51 -2.50 4.90
C ARG A 151 -21.89 -1.11 4.38
N LEU A 152 -21.04 -0.52 3.52
CA LEU A 152 -21.31 0.78 2.93
C LEU A 152 -22.45 0.73 1.89
N ASP A 153 -22.56 -0.36 1.13
CA ASP A 153 -23.69 -0.57 0.21
C ASP A 153 -25.01 -0.77 0.97
N HIS A 154 -25.01 -1.54 2.08
CA HIS A 154 -26.21 -1.76 2.89
C HIS A 154 -26.73 -0.49 3.58
N ALA A 155 -25.84 0.38 4.08
CA ALA A 155 -26.25 1.65 4.71
C ALA A 155 -26.89 2.63 3.73
N THR A 156 -26.50 2.58 2.45
CA THR A 156 -27.06 3.41 1.38
C THR A 156 -28.46 2.92 0.98
N GLN A 157 -28.69 1.61 1.00
CA GLN A 157 -30.00 1.01 0.68
C GLN A 157 -31.04 1.24 1.80
N SER A 158 -30.66 1.18 3.08
CA SER A 158 -31.58 1.46 4.19
C SER A 158 -32.03 2.92 4.25
N ALA A 159 -31.17 3.86 3.84
CA ALA A 159 -31.50 5.29 3.79
C ALA A 159 -32.40 5.69 2.59
N GLN A 160 -32.61 4.80 1.62
CA GLN A 160 -33.52 5.00 0.49
C GLN A 160 -34.85 4.25 0.66
N SER A 161 -34.98 3.40 1.68
CA SER A 161 -36.22 2.66 2.01
C SER A 161 -37.07 3.32 3.10
N ASP A 162 -36.57 4.38 3.72
CA ASP A 162 -37.27 5.25 4.68
C ASP A 162 -37.73 6.56 3.98
#